data_AF-A0A429MJW1-F1
#
_entry.id   AF-A0A429MJW1-F1
#
_cell.length_a   1.000
_cell.length_b   1.000
_cell.length_c   1.000
_cell.angle_alpha   90.00
_cell.angle_beta   90.00
_cell.angle_gamma   90.00
#
_symmetry.space_group_name_H-M   'P 1'
#
loop_
_entity.id
_entity.type
_entity.pdbx_description
1 polymer ?
#
loop_
_entity_poly.entity_id
_entity_poly.type
_entity_poly.pdbx_seq_one_letter_code
_entity_poly.pdbx_strand_id
1 'polypeptide(L)' 'AKRILREGQADAVSFGKAYIANPDLLQRLEQGLPLNELQPTTLYAKGAEGYTDYPALEAS' A
#
# COMPACT_ATOMS: atom_id res chain seq x y z
N ALA A 1 -4.99 11.91 2.51
CA ALA A 1 -4.50 12.19 1.14
C ALA A 1 -5.45 13.11 0.36
N LYS A 2 -6.64 12.66 -0.07
CA LYS A 2 -7.53 13.46 -0.95
C LYS A 2 -7.86 14.87 -0.43
N ARG A 3 -8.09 15.04 0.89
CA ARG A 3 -8.37 16.34 1.51
C ARG A 3 -7.22 17.35 1.32
N ILE A 4 -6.00 16.97 1.72
CA ILE A 4 -4.84 17.89 1.70
C ILE A 4 -4.45 18.31 0.28
N LEU A 5 -4.68 17.44 -0.71
CA LEU A 5 -4.49 17.77 -2.13
C LEU A 5 -5.55 18.79 -2.60
N ARG A 6 -6.83 18.56 -2.29
CA ARG A 6 -7.91 19.50 -2.66
C ARG A 6 -7.78 20.87 -2.00
N GLU A 7 -7.24 20.91 -0.78
CA GLU A 7 -7.02 22.15 -0.03
C GLU A 7 -5.73 22.87 -0.42
N GLY A 8 -4.96 22.35 -1.39
CA GLY A 8 -3.70 22.95 -1.85
C GLY A 8 -2.57 22.89 -0.80
N GLN A 9 -2.68 22.00 0.19
CA GLN A 9 -1.68 21.83 1.25
C GLN A 9 -0.48 20.97 0.81
N ALA A 10 -0.64 20.21 -0.28
CA ALA A 10 0.40 19.39 -0.89
C ALA A 10 0.07 19.14 -2.37
N ASP A 11 1.11 18.95 -3.18
CA ASP A 11 0.98 18.57 -4.60
C ASP A 11 0.88 17.06 -4.80
N ALA A 12 1.42 16.28 -3.86
CA ALA A 12 1.44 14.81 -3.93
C ALA A 12 1.45 14.17 -2.53
N VAL A 13 1.16 12.87 -2.48
CA VAL A 13 1.25 12.06 -1.26
C VAL A 13 2.04 10.79 -1.55
N SER A 14 3.11 10.55 -0.80
CA SER A 14 3.87 9.30 -0.82
C SER A 14 3.34 8.33 0.24
N PHE A 15 3.22 7.04 -0.11
CA PHE A 15 2.83 5.99 0.82
C PHE A 15 3.99 5.01 1.01
N GLY A 16 4.50 4.88 2.24
CA GLY A 16 5.54 3.90 2.58
C GLY A 16 4.94 2.55 2.97
N LYS A 17 4.56 2.40 4.25
CA LYS A 17 4.00 1.16 4.83
C LYS A 17 2.84 0.54 4.04
N ALA A 18 1.96 1.36 3.47
CA ALA A 18 0.85 0.86 2.68
C ALA A 18 1.34 0.17 1.39
N TYR A 19 2.37 0.69 0.72
CA TYR A 19 2.94 0.07 -0.48
C TYR A 19 3.75 -1.19 -0.16
N ILE A 20 4.37 -1.28 1.02
CA ILE A 20 5.04 -2.52 1.46
C ILE A 20 4.04 -3.67 1.47
N ALA A 21 2.88 -3.48 2.09
CA ALA A 21 1.88 -4.54 2.25
C ALA A 21 0.97 -4.74 1.02
N ASN A 22 0.91 -3.78 0.11
CA ASN A 22 -0.05 -3.77 -1.00
C ASN A 22 0.69 -3.48 -2.32
N PRO A 23 1.15 -4.52 -3.06
CA PRO A 23 1.81 -4.32 -4.34
C PRO A 23 0.91 -3.64 -5.39
N ASP A 24 -0.41 -3.75 -5.20
CA ASP A 24 -1.50 -3.24 -6.02
C ASP A 24 -2.25 -2.06 -5.35
N LEU A 25 -1.56 -1.30 -4.48
CA LEU A 25 -2.15 -0.22 -3.67
C LEU A 25 -2.98 0.77 -4.51
N LEU A 26 -2.51 1.14 -5.71
CA LEU A 26 -3.23 2.06 -6.59
C LEU A 26 -4.64 1.56 -6.90
N GLN A 27 -4.77 0.32 -7.38
CA GLN A 27 -6.05 -0.28 -7.74
C GLN A 27 -6.99 -0.34 -6.54
N ARG A 28 -6.47 -0.72 -5.36
CA ARG A 28 -7.27 -0.76 -4.12
C ARG A 28 -7.80 0.62 -3.74
N LEU A 29 -6.97 1.66 -3.85
CA LEU A 29 -7.37 3.04 -3.53
C LEU A 29 -8.37 3.62 -4.55
N GLU A 30 -8.25 3.26 -5.83
CA GLU A 30 -9.19 3.67 -6.88
C GLU A 30 -10.56 3.03 -6.70
N GLN A 31 -10.58 1.72 -6.39
CA GLN A 31 -11.80 0.92 -6.28
C GLN A 31 -12.41 0.90 -4.86
N GLY A 32 -11.71 1.47 -3.87
CA GLY A 32 -12.16 1.46 -2.47
C GLY A 32 -12.11 0.07 -1.82
N LEU A 33 -11.17 -0.78 -2.27
CA LEU A 33 -11.01 -2.14 -1.77
C LEU A 33 -10.23 -2.18 -0.44
N PRO A 34 -10.41 -3.25 0.36
CA PRO A 34 -9.62 -3.46 1.57
C PRO A 34 -8.13 -3.52 1.28
N LEU A 35 -7.32 -2.99 2.19
CA LEU A 35 -5.87 -3.10 2.15
C LEU A 35 -5.42 -4.33 2.94
N ASN A 36 -4.35 -4.96 2.49
CA ASN A 36 -3.61 -5.94 3.27
C ASN A 36 -3.04 -5.27 4.54
N GLU A 37 -3.01 -6.02 5.63
CA GLU A 37 -2.36 -5.58 6.86
C GLU A 37 -0.84 -5.69 6.76
N LEU A 38 -0.13 -4.66 7.24
CA LEU A 38 1.32 -4.72 7.34
C LEU A 38 1.72 -5.71 8.43
N GLN A 39 2.76 -6.50 8.17
CA GLN A 39 3.40 -7.37 9.14
C GLN A 39 4.68 -6.69 9.65
N PRO A 40 4.66 -6.03 10.82
CA PRO A 40 5.77 -5.17 11.22
C PRO A 40 7.06 -5.94 11.56
N THR A 41 6.92 -7.20 11.99
CA THR A 41 8.03 -8.09 12.36
C THR A 41 8.90 -8.49 11.18
N THR A 42 8.39 -8.39 9.95
CA THR A 42 9.08 -8.83 8.73
C THR A 42 9.61 -7.69 7.88
N LEU A 43 9.42 -6.43 8.29
CA LEU A 43 9.88 -5.22 7.57
C LEU A 43 11.37 -5.23 7.19
N TYR A 44 12.20 -5.88 8.00
CA TYR A 44 13.64 -6.01 7.78
C TYR A 44 14.10 -7.47 7.87
N ALA A 45 13.18 -8.42 7.66
CA ALA A 45 13.50 -9.83 7.62
C ALA A 45 14.30 -10.17 6.35
N LYS A 46 15.02 -11.29 6.40
CA LYS A 46 15.67 -11.86 5.21
C LYS A 46 14.71 -12.84 4.55
N GLY A 47 14.61 -12.78 3.23
CA GLY A 47 13.79 -13.71 2.45
C GLY A 47 12.53 -13.05 1.90
N ALA A 48 11.58 -13.88 1.47
CA ALA A 48 10.36 -13.42 0.79
C ALA A 48 9.26 -12.97 1.76
N GLU A 49 9.25 -13.50 2.99
CA GLU A 49 8.20 -13.29 3.98
C GLU A 49 8.07 -11.81 4.38
N GLY A 50 6.90 -11.22 4.13
CA GLY A 50 6.63 -9.80 4.37
C GLY A 50 7.40 -8.85 3.45
N TYR A 51 7.91 -9.34 2.32
CA TYR A 51 8.65 -8.55 1.35
C TYR A 51 8.07 -8.67 -0.06
N THR A 52 8.05 -9.89 -0.62
CA THR A 52 7.54 -10.15 -1.98
C THR A 52 6.29 -11.02 -2.01
N ASP A 53 5.82 -11.49 -0.86
CA ASP A 53 4.74 -12.48 -0.74
C ASP A 53 3.40 -11.88 -0.30
N TYR A 54 3.29 -10.55 -0.22
CA TYR A 54 2.00 -9.89 -0.04
C TYR A 54 1.09 -10.17 -1.24
N PRO A 55 -0.15 -10.65 -1.02
CA PRO A 55 -1.04 -10.99 -2.11
C PRO A 55 -1.50 -9.74 -2.84
N ALA A 56 -1.39 -9.75 -4.17
CA ALA A 56 -2.11 -8.82 -5.03
C ALA A 56 -3.58 -9.27 -5.19
N LEU A 57 -4.45 -8.39 -5.67
CA LEU A 57 -5.75 -8.80 -6.19
C LEU A 57 -5.55 -9.80 -7.35
N GLU A 58 -6.33 -10.87 -7.35
CA GLU A 58 -6.35 -11.84 -8.44
C GLU A 58 -6.76 -11.13 -9.75
N ALA A 59 -6.04 -11.39 -10.84
CA ALA A 59 -6.45 -10.96 -12.16
C ALA A 59 -7.70 -11.76 -12.56
N SER A 60 -8.82 -11.04 -12.77
CA SER A 60 -10.05 -11.64 -13.32
C SER A 60 -9.97 -11.86 -14.82
#